data_AF-B9XHP0-F1
#
_entry.id   AF-B9XHP0-F1
#
_cell.length_a   1.000
_cell.length_b   1.000
_cell.length_c   1.000
_cell.angle_alpha   90.00
_cell.angle_beta   90.00
_cell.angle_gamma   90.00
#
_symmetry.space_group_name_H-M   'P 1'
#
loop_
_entity.id
_entity.type
_entity.pdbx_description
1 polymer ?
#
loop_
_entity_poly.entity_id
_entity_poly.type
_entity_poly.pdbx_seq_one_letter_code
_entity_poly.pdbx_strand_id
1 'polypeptide(L)'
;MTRNIPAELETSINRQVLSHLDGLSAHSDVAGALSAALKPLGDVQMFCPDWQQYRYVVASTKGIIMAFAVGMDTTAFRLDERMKARALASGGMPYPECGDHWVSFTLFRADWPKIDLEFWARKAYVAARELER
;
A
#
# COMPACT_ATOMS: atom_id res chain seq x y z
N MET A 1 -13.00 -18.96 8.88
CA MET A 1 -12.86 -18.80 7.42
C MET A 1 -11.38 -18.72 7.10
N THR A 2 -10.85 -19.73 6.42
CA THR A 2 -9.46 -19.81 6.00
C THR A 2 -9.19 -18.69 5.01
N ARG A 3 -8.25 -17.80 5.35
CA ARG A 3 -7.87 -16.69 4.47
C ARG A 3 -6.99 -17.28 3.39
N ASN A 4 -7.43 -17.22 2.14
CA ASN A 4 -6.59 -17.58 1.00
C ASN A 4 -5.66 -16.41 0.67
N ILE A 5 -4.75 -16.08 1.58
CA ILE A 5 -3.61 -15.21 1.25
C ILE A 5 -2.71 -16.01 0.30
N PRO A 6 -2.31 -15.45 -0.86
CA PRO A 6 -1.38 -16.12 -1.76
C PRO A 6 -0.09 -16.47 -1.02
N ALA A 7 0.39 -17.71 -1.18
CA ALA A 7 1.60 -18.18 -0.49
C ALA A 7 2.83 -17.29 -0.76
N GLU A 8 2.91 -16.68 -1.95
CA GLU A 8 3.96 -15.72 -2.31
C GLU A 8 3.96 -14.43 -1.48
N LEU A 9 2.84 -14.09 -0.84
CA LEU A 9 2.74 -12.97 0.09
C LEU A 9 3.02 -13.37 1.54
N GLU A 10 3.01 -14.66 1.87
CA GLU A 10 3.27 -15.18 3.22
C GLU A 10 4.77 -15.20 3.56
N THR A 11 5.42 -14.05 3.42
CA THR A 11 6.84 -13.85 3.66
C THR A 11 7.09 -13.08 4.96
N SER A 12 8.28 -13.20 5.53
CA SER A 12 8.66 -12.47 6.76
C SER A 12 8.53 -10.95 6.59
N ILE A 13 8.91 -10.42 5.42
CA ILE A 13 8.87 -9.00 5.07
C ILE A 13 7.44 -8.42 4.97
N ASN A 14 6.44 -9.28 4.72
CA ASN A 14 5.04 -8.90 4.63
C ASN A 14 4.27 -9.19 5.92
N ARG A 15 4.81 -10.01 6.81
CA ARG A 15 4.11 -10.50 8.01
C ARG A 15 3.48 -9.39 8.84
N GLN A 16 4.24 -8.33 9.10
CA GLN A 16 3.75 -7.20 9.89
C GLN A 16 2.57 -6.50 9.21
N VAL A 17 2.67 -6.27 7.90
CA VAL A 17 1.61 -5.65 7.09
C VAL A 17 0.35 -6.52 7.08
N LEU A 18 0.49 -7.82 6.78
CA LEU A 18 -0.64 -8.75 6.73
C LEU A 18 -1.32 -8.92 8.09
N SER A 19 -0.55 -8.92 9.19
CA SER A 19 -1.08 -8.98 10.55
C SER A 19 -1.83 -7.71 10.92
N HIS A 20 -1.33 -6.54 10.54
CA HIS A 20 -1.96 -5.25 10.83
C HIS A 20 -3.26 -5.05 10.04
N LEU A 21 -3.24 -5.41 8.76
CA LEU A 21 -4.41 -5.25 7.88
C LEU A 21 -5.52 -6.26 8.18
N ASP A 22 -5.23 -7.26 9.00
CA ASP A 22 -6.19 -8.28 9.32
C ASP A 22 -7.45 -7.71 10.00
N GLY A 23 -8.61 -8.13 9.48
CA GLY A 23 -9.91 -7.64 9.95
C GLY A 23 -10.28 -6.23 9.45
N LEU A 24 -9.38 -5.55 8.73
CA LEU A 24 -9.66 -4.23 8.15
C LEU A 24 -10.30 -4.35 6.75
N SER A 25 -10.99 -3.29 6.37
CA SER A 25 -11.64 -3.11 5.07
C SER A 25 -11.10 -1.88 4.35
N ALA A 26 -11.31 -1.78 3.05
CA ALA A 26 -10.95 -0.63 2.24
C ALA A 26 -12.16 -0.20 1.40
N HIS A 27 -12.58 1.05 1.53
CA HIS A 27 -13.66 1.58 0.71
C HIS A 27 -13.31 1.51 -0.78
N SER A 28 -14.29 1.22 -1.64
CA SER A 28 -14.09 0.99 -3.08
C SER A 28 -13.40 2.16 -3.77
N ASP A 29 -13.66 3.40 -3.35
CA ASP A 29 -13.02 4.59 -3.92
C ASP A 29 -11.53 4.68 -3.59
N VAL A 30 -11.14 4.29 -2.38
CA VAL A 30 -9.72 4.25 -1.97
C VAL A 30 -8.99 3.13 -2.71
N ALA A 31 -9.61 1.95 -2.76
CA ALA A 31 -9.10 0.82 -3.51
C ALA A 31 -8.99 1.13 -5.02
N GLY A 32 -9.98 1.84 -5.57
CA GLY A 32 -10.01 2.29 -6.96
C GLY A 32 -8.92 3.33 -7.27
N ALA A 33 -8.72 4.31 -6.38
CA ALA A 33 -7.65 5.29 -6.50
C ALA A 33 -6.26 4.63 -6.47
N LEU A 34 -6.05 3.68 -5.56
CA LEU A 34 -4.81 2.89 -5.53
C LEU A 34 -4.66 2.07 -6.80
N SER A 35 -5.70 1.35 -7.23
CA SER A 35 -5.67 0.53 -8.46
C SER A 35 -5.29 1.37 -9.68
N ALA A 36 -5.89 2.55 -9.84
CA ALA A 36 -5.59 3.46 -10.92
C ALA A 36 -4.12 3.91 -10.91
N ALA A 37 -3.57 4.24 -9.74
CA ALA A 37 -2.17 4.64 -9.59
C ALA A 37 -1.17 3.53 -9.94
N LEU A 38 -1.58 2.26 -9.81
CA LEU A 38 -0.76 1.09 -10.09
C LEU A 38 -0.80 0.63 -11.54
N LYS A 39 -1.83 1.02 -12.32
CA LYS A 39 -1.99 0.62 -13.74
C LYS A 39 -0.75 0.81 -14.62
N PRO A 40 0.08 1.87 -14.46
CA PRO A 40 1.28 2.05 -15.28
C PRO A 40 2.44 1.11 -14.92
N LEU A 41 2.32 0.33 -13.83
CA LEU A 41 3.39 -0.52 -13.30
C LEU A 41 3.21 -1.96 -13.80
N GLY A 42 4.30 -2.56 -14.29
CA GLY A 42 4.25 -3.79 -15.07
C GLY A 42 3.79 -5.04 -14.31
N ASP A 43 4.60 -5.51 -13.35
CA ASP A 43 4.39 -6.80 -12.66
C ASP A 43 3.74 -6.66 -11.28
N VAL A 44 2.90 -5.65 -11.12
CA VAL A 44 2.16 -5.41 -9.88
C VAL A 44 0.92 -6.28 -9.81
N GLN A 45 0.78 -7.01 -8.72
CA GLN A 45 -0.39 -7.80 -8.41
C GLN A 45 -1.18 -7.10 -7.30
N MET A 46 -2.51 -7.13 -7.41
CA MET A 46 -3.41 -6.67 -6.37
C MET A 46 -4.07 -7.87 -5.70
N PHE A 47 -4.15 -7.83 -4.38
CA PHE A 47 -4.82 -8.87 -3.58
C PHE A 47 -5.81 -8.22 -2.62
N CYS A 48 -7.01 -8.81 -2.54
CA CYS A 48 -7.99 -8.56 -1.52
C CYS A 48 -8.48 -9.92 -1.02
N PRO A 49 -8.51 -10.19 0.30
CA PRO A 49 -8.99 -11.46 0.81
C PRO A 49 -10.47 -11.74 0.49
N ASP A 50 -11.27 -10.69 0.32
CA ASP A 50 -12.68 -10.77 -0.04
C ASP A 50 -13.11 -9.48 -0.76
N TRP A 51 -13.18 -9.55 -2.09
CA TRP A 51 -13.62 -8.45 -2.94
C TRP A 51 -15.10 -8.11 -2.78
N GLN A 52 -15.94 -9.05 -2.32
CA GLN A 52 -17.37 -8.78 -2.10
C GLN A 52 -17.58 -7.94 -0.83
N GLN A 53 -16.76 -8.19 0.19
CA GLN A 53 -16.76 -7.43 1.44
C GLN A 53 -15.83 -6.22 1.43
N TYR A 54 -15.12 -5.98 0.32
CA TYR A 54 -14.11 -4.94 0.22
C TYR A 54 -13.19 -4.92 1.44
N ARG A 55 -12.61 -6.07 1.77
CA ARG A 55 -11.53 -6.13 2.77
C ARG A 55 -10.35 -5.28 2.32
N TYR A 56 -9.32 -5.18 3.16
CA TYR A 56 -8.11 -4.46 2.78
C TYR A 56 -7.60 -4.89 1.38
N VAL A 57 -7.01 -3.94 0.66
CA VAL A 57 -6.43 -4.19 -0.66
C VAL A 57 -4.95 -3.93 -0.59
N VAL A 58 -4.13 -4.92 -0.90
CA VAL A 58 -2.67 -4.77 -1.01
C VAL A 58 -2.23 -4.84 -2.46
N ALA A 59 -1.11 -4.19 -2.75
CA ALA A 59 -0.38 -4.29 -4.00
C ALA A 59 1.03 -4.78 -3.74
N SER A 60 1.47 -5.75 -4.53
CA SER A 60 2.77 -6.39 -4.42
C SER A 60 3.48 -6.45 -5.78
N THR A 61 4.80 -6.47 -5.74
CA THR A 61 5.65 -6.87 -6.87
C THR A 61 6.63 -7.90 -6.33
N LYS A 62 6.82 -9.00 -7.07
CA LYS A 62 7.74 -10.10 -6.69
C LYS A 62 7.55 -10.61 -5.25
N GLY A 63 6.31 -10.75 -4.81
CA GLY A 63 5.99 -11.23 -3.46
C GLY A 63 6.22 -10.22 -2.33
N ILE A 64 6.60 -8.97 -2.62
CA ILE A 64 6.79 -7.91 -1.61
C ILE A 64 5.62 -6.93 -1.67
N ILE A 65 4.88 -6.78 -0.57
CA ILE A 65 3.79 -5.81 -0.45
C ILE A 65 4.41 -4.41 -0.36
N MET A 66 4.10 -3.58 -1.36
CA MET A 66 4.66 -2.24 -1.53
C MET A 66 3.65 -1.13 -1.31
N ALA A 67 2.35 -1.42 -1.42
CA ALA A 67 1.30 -0.45 -1.15
C ALA A 67 0.03 -1.14 -0.65
N PHE A 68 -0.84 -0.40 0.03
CA PHE A 68 -2.17 -0.87 0.38
C PHE A 68 -3.19 0.27 0.52
N ALA A 69 -4.46 -0.08 0.42
CA ALA A 69 -5.61 0.75 0.73
C ALA A 69 -6.37 0.16 1.91
N VAL A 70 -6.82 1.02 2.82
CA VAL A 70 -7.56 0.64 4.02
C VAL A 70 -8.44 1.80 4.52
N GLY A 71 -9.50 1.49 5.26
CA GLY A 71 -10.46 2.45 5.78
C GLY A 71 -11.22 3.18 4.67
N MET A 72 -11.62 4.42 4.98
CA MET A 72 -12.42 5.26 4.07
C MET A 72 -11.59 6.20 3.21
N ASP A 73 -10.32 6.39 3.55
CA ASP A 73 -9.48 7.44 2.96
C ASP A 73 -8.00 7.08 2.88
N THR A 74 -7.53 5.93 3.36
CA THR A 74 -6.11 5.74 3.59
C THR A 74 -5.46 4.88 2.51
N THR A 75 -4.40 5.43 1.89
CA THR A 75 -3.43 4.64 1.13
C THR A 75 -2.07 4.72 1.80
N ALA A 76 -1.30 3.64 1.76
CA ALA A 76 0.05 3.63 2.30
C ALA A 76 1.03 2.99 1.32
N PHE A 77 2.28 3.43 1.41
CA PHE A 77 3.37 3.03 0.53
C PHE A 77 4.60 2.68 1.35
N ARG A 78 5.26 1.58 0.99
CA ARG A 78 6.59 1.21 1.49
C ARG A 78 7.63 1.95 0.66
N LEU A 79 8.43 2.80 1.28
CA LEU A 79 9.39 3.67 0.60
C LEU A 79 10.80 3.49 1.15
N ASP A 80 11.80 3.74 0.31
CA ASP A 80 13.18 3.93 0.78
C ASP A 80 13.28 5.16 1.69
N GLU A 81 14.35 5.27 2.49
CA GLU A 81 14.51 6.36 3.47
C GLU A 81 14.43 7.75 2.84
N ARG A 82 15.00 7.93 1.65
CA ARG A 82 15.02 9.22 0.95
C ARG A 82 13.62 9.61 0.48
N MET A 83 12.87 8.66 -0.07
CA MET A 83 11.49 8.88 -0.52
C MET A 83 10.52 9.00 0.64
N LYS A 84 10.71 8.26 1.74
CA LYS A 84 9.97 8.43 3.00
C LYS A 84 10.12 9.87 3.51
N ALA A 85 11.34 10.38 3.61
CA ALA A 85 11.58 11.75 4.08
C ALA A 85 10.83 12.80 3.22
N ARG A 86 10.82 12.61 1.90
CA ARG A 86 10.06 13.48 0.98
C ARG A 86 8.55 13.32 1.15
N ALA A 87 8.06 12.10 1.31
CA ALA A 87 6.65 11.82 1.51
C ALA A 87 6.13 12.54 2.75
N LEU A 88 6.86 12.45 3.87
CA LEU A 88 6.56 13.15 5.11
C LEU A 88 6.55 14.67 4.94
N ALA A 89 7.57 15.22 4.26
CA ALA A 89 7.63 16.66 3.96
C ALA A 89 6.48 17.14 3.05
N SER A 90 5.88 16.23 2.26
CA SER A 90 4.75 16.53 1.36
C SER A 90 3.36 16.27 1.97
N GLY A 91 3.29 15.99 3.27
CA GLY A 91 2.02 15.78 3.99
C GLY A 91 1.62 14.31 4.18
N GLY A 92 2.51 13.37 3.89
CA GLY A 92 2.37 11.98 4.32
C GLY A 92 2.60 11.83 5.83
N MET A 93 2.03 10.79 6.43
CA MET A 93 2.19 10.48 7.85
C MET A 93 2.96 9.17 8.03
N PRO A 94 3.82 9.04 9.06
CA PRO A 94 4.42 7.75 9.39
C PRO A 94 3.34 6.69 9.62
N TYR A 95 3.59 5.45 9.22
CA TYR A 95 2.69 4.32 9.44
C TYR A 95 3.41 3.14 10.10
N PRO A 96 3.87 3.32 11.36
CA PRO A 96 4.79 2.40 12.04
C PRO A 96 4.21 1.01 12.29
N GLU A 97 2.89 0.86 12.28
CA GLU A 97 2.18 -0.41 12.47
C GLU A 97 2.58 -1.45 11.40
N CYS A 98 2.96 -0.99 10.21
CA CYS A 98 3.44 -1.81 9.09
C CYS A 98 4.97 -1.87 8.96
N GLY A 99 5.70 -1.14 9.81
CA GLY A 99 7.17 -1.05 9.84
C GLY A 99 7.70 0.32 9.43
N ASP A 100 8.98 0.56 9.70
CA ASP A 100 9.58 1.90 9.61
C ASP A 100 9.62 2.50 8.20
N HIS A 101 9.50 1.70 7.15
CA HIS A 101 9.54 2.17 5.77
C HIS A 101 8.18 2.66 5.24
N TRP A 102 7.13 2.58 6.06
CA TRP A 102 5.77 2.90 5.62
C TRP A 102 5.35 4.33 5.90
N VAL A 103 4.72 4.92 4.88
CA VAL A 103 4.08 6.24 4.95
C VAL A 103 2.67 6.11 4.42
N SER A 104 1.71 6.71 5.11
CA SER A 104 0.32 6.81 4.69
C SER A 104 -0.04 8.20 4.20
N PHE A 105 -1.09 8.25 3.37
CA PHE A 105 -1.71 9.45 2.88
C PHE A 105 -3.22 9.34 3.03
N THR A 106 -3.81 10.37 3.60
CA THR A 106 -5.26 10.55 3.68
C THR A 106 -5.76 11.17 2.38
N LEU A 107 -6.54 10.40 1.62
CA LEU A 107 -7.19 10.80 0.38
C LEU A 107 -8.41 11.69 0.64
N PHE A 108 -8.91 12.31 -0.43
CA PHE A 108 -10.17 13.07 -0.46
C PHE A 108 -10.26 14.24 0.53
N ARG A 109 -9.11 14.71 0.99
CA ARG A 109 -9.00 15.92 1.81
C ARG A 109 -9.26 17.16 0.97
N ALA A 110 -10.19 17.99 1.43
CA ALA A 110 -10.50 19.29 0.81
C ALA A 110 -9.49 20.38 1.19
N ASP A 111 -8.75 20.19 2.29
CA ASP A 111 -7.83 21.16 2.88
C ASP A 111 -6.38 21.00 2.41
N TRP A 112 -6.10 20.05 1.52
CA TRP A 112 -4.74 19.73 1.06
C TRP A 112 -4.68 19.54 -0.47
N PRO A 113 -3.54 19.84 -1.11
CA PRO A 113 -3.35 19.50 -2.51
C PRO A 113 -3.57 18.01 -2.77
N LYS A 114 -4.08 17.69 -3.97
CA LYS A 114 -4.27 16.30 -4.40
C LYS A 114 -2.92 15.57 -4.36
N ILE A 115 -2.89 14.44 -3.64
CA ILE A 115 -1.72 13.58 -3.56
C ILE A 115 -1.47 12.92 -4.92
N ASP A 116 -0.21 12.96 -5.37
CA ASP A 116 0.24 12.26 -6.57
C ASP A 116 0.48 10.77 -6.27
N LEU A 117 -0.59 9.98 -6.30
CA LEU A 117 -0.52 8.56 -6.00
C LEU A 117 0.31 7.78 -7.02
N GLU A 118 0.30 8.18 -8.30
CA GLU A 118 1.11 7.53 -9.34
C GLU A 118 2.60 7.70 -9.07
N PHE A 119 3.02 8.89 -8.64
CA PHE A 119 4.40 9.12 -8.23
C PHE A 119 4.80 8.23 -7.06
N TRP A 120 4.00 8.19 -5.98
CA TRP A 120 4.33 7.40 -4.79
C TRP A 120 4.29 5.90 -5.05
N ALA A 121 3.32 5.43 -5.84
CA ALA A 121 3.25 4.05 -6.31
C ALA A 121 4.53 3.65 -7.06
N ARG A 122 5.02 4.51 -7.96
CA ARG A 122 6.27 4.27 -8.70
C ARG A 122 7.49 4.22 -7.77
N LYS A 123 7.54 5.05 -6.74
CA LYS A 123 8.64 5.01 -5.75
C LYS A 123 8.60 3.76 -4.90
N ALA A 124 7.42 3.34 -4.46
CA ALA A 124 7.25 2.10 -3.73
C ALA A 124 7.64 0.88 -4.57
N TYR A 125 7.30 0.90 -5.86
CA TYR A 125 7.68 -0.14 -6.82
C TYR A 125 9.19 -0.27 -6.98
N VAL A 126 9.91 0.85 -7.13
CA VAL A 126 11.37 0.82 -7.20
C VAL A 126 11.97 0.30 -5.89
N ALA A 127 11.51 0.82 -4.74
CA ALA A 127 12.01 0.41 -3.43
C ALA A 127 11.80 -1.09 -3.17
N ALA A 128 10.62 -1.63 -3.48
CA ALA A 128 10.33 -3.05 -3.30
C ALA A 128 11.25 -3.96 -4.14
N ARG A 129 11.61 -3.54 -5.35
CA ARG A 129 12.52 -4.32 -6.23
C ARG A 129 13.99 -4.23 -5.82
N GLU A 130 14.37 -3.20 -5.07
CA GLU A 130 15.71 -3.10 -4.51
C GLU A 130 15.87 -4.00 -3.27
N LEU A 131 14.77 -4.32 -2.56
CA LEU A 131 14.76 -5.24 -1.42
C LEU A 131 14.84 -6.72 -1.80
N GLU A 132 14.63 -7.05 -3.07
CA GLU A 132 14.82 -8.41 -3.61
C GLU A 132 16.30 -8.76 -3.81
N ARG A 133 17.18 -7.75 -3.91
CA ARG A 133 18.62 -7.93 -4.15
C ARG A 133 19.36 -8.41 -2.92
#